data_AF-A0A0J8VL14-F1
#
_entry.id   AF-A0A0J8VL14-F1
#
_cell.length_a   1.000
_cell.length_b   1.000
_cell.length_c   1.000
_cell.angle_alpha   90.00
_cell.angle_beta   90.00
_cell.angle_gamma   90.00
#
_symmetry.space_group_name_H-M   'P 1'
#
loop_
_entity.id
_entity.type
_entity.pdbx_description
1 polymer ?
#
loop_
_entity_poly.entity_id
_entity_poly.type
_entity_poly.pdbx_seq_one_letter_code
_entity_poly.pdbx_strand_id
1 'polypeptide(L)'
;MDKKIPRLKHLLTPGEVAKRSGVAVSALHFYESKGLIKSTRNAGNQRRYSREVLRYVAIIKIAQRIGIPLATVGEALGVLPDGHTLSAKAWKELSSQWREELDRRIKTMTALRDELDGCIGCGCLSRRDCPLRNPNDKLGEQGTGARLLEDE
;
A
#
# COMPACT_ATOMS: atom_id res chain seq x y z
N MET A 1 -17.98 37.30 -18.07
CA MET A 1 -18.48 36.55 -16.89
C MET A 1 -17.29 35.92 -16.18
N ASP A 2 -16.65 36.67 -15.30
CA ASP A 2 -15.57 36.15 -14.46
C ASP A 2 -16.13 35.12 -13.48
N LYS A 3 -15.87 33.84 -13.75
CA LYS A 3 -16.11 32.78 -12.77
C LYS A 3 -15.21 33.07 -11.57
N LYS A 4 -15.77 33.67 -10.51
CA LYS A 4 -15.11 33.81 -9.21
C LYS A 4 -14.60 32.42 -8.78
N ILE A 5 -13.29 32.21 -8.88
CA ILE A 5 -12.64 31.00 -8.40
C ILE A 5 -12.89 30.97 -6.89
N PRO A 6 -13.62 29.96 -6.36
CA PRO A 6 -13.91 29.92 -4.93
C PRO A 6 -12.58 29.85 -4.16
N ARG A 7 -12.39 30.75 -3.19
CA ARG A 7 -11.19 30.77 -2.33
C ARG A 7 -11.00 29.38 -1.74
N LEU A 8 -9.86 28.75 -2.06
CA LEU A 8 -9.54 27.43 -1.54
C LEU A 8 -9.48 27.51 -0.02
N LYS A 9 -10.36 26.79 0.69
CA LYS A 9 -10.22 26.61 2.14
C LYS A 9 -8.85 25.98 2.44
N HIS A 10 -8.04 26.66 3.24
CA HIS A 10 -6.72 26.17 3.67
C HIS A 10 -6.83 24.98 4.62
N LEU A 11 -7.88 24.95 5.45
CA LEU A 11 -8.18 23.90 6.39
C LEU A 11 -9.50 23.20 6.04
N LEU A 12 -9.50 21.87 6.18
CA LEU A 12 -10.60 20.97 5.89
C LEU A 12 -11.10 20.30 7.17
N THR A 13 -12.41 20.12 7.27
CA THR A 13 -13.03 19.28 8.29
C THR A 13 -12.76 17.79 8.02
N PRO A 14 -12.86 16.90 9.03
CA PRO A 14 -12.71 15.47 8.81
C PRO A 14 -13.68 14.92 7.76
N GLY A 15 -14.93 15.41 7.75
CA GLY A 15 -15.93 15.02 6.75
C GLY A 15 -15.57 15.48 5.33
N GLU A 16 -15.04 16.69 5.16
CA GLU A 16 -14.57 17.16 3.85
C GLU A 16 -13.39 16.33 3.34
N VAL A 17 -12.44 15.98 4.21
CA VAL A 17 -11.31 15.11 3.84
C VAL A 17 -11.83 13.73 3.46
N ALA A 18 -12.64 13.10 4.32
CA ALA A 18 -13.23 11.78 4.10
C ALA A 18 -13.97 11.67 2.77
N LYS A 19 -14.85 12.64 2.48
CA LYS A 19 -15.61 12.70 1.22
C LYS A 19 -14.69 12.81 0.00
N ARG A 20 -13.61 13.57 0.09
CA ARG A 20 -12.71 13.85 -1.05
C ARG A 20 -11.68 12.76 -1.28
N SER A 21 -11.21 12.09 -0.22
CA SER A 21 -10.25 10.98 -0.33
C SER A 21 -10.92 9.61 -0.43
N GLY A 22 -12.24 9.54 -0.20
CA GLY A 22 -13.01 8.30 -0.22
C GLY A 22 -12.53 7.33 0.86
N VAL A 23 -12.26 7.84 2.06
CA VAL A 23 -11.97 7.03 3.26
C VAL A 23 -12.93 7.44 4.37
N ALA A 24 -13.22 6.53 5.30
CA ALA A 24 -14.01 6.87 6.47
C ALA A 24 -13.28 7.86 7.39
N VAL A 25 -14.01 8.66 8.17
CA VAL A 25 -13.41 9.54 9.18
C VAL A 25 -12.59 8.74 10.22
N SER A 26 -13.04 7.53 10.56
CA SER A 26 -12.29 6.60 11.41
C SER A 26 -10.93 6.24 10.83
N ALA A 27 -10.83 6.08 9.50
CA ALA A 27 -9.55 5.84 8.83
C ALA A 27 -8.61 7.04 8.94
N LEU A 28 -9.13 8.27 8.88
CA LEU A 28 -8.32 9.48 9.12
C LEU A 28 -7.77 9.50 10.55
N HIS A 29 -8.61 9.21 11.54
CA HIS A 29 -8.16 9.11 12.93
C HIS A 29 -7.13 7.98 13.12
N PHE A 30 -7.32 6.86 12.43
CA PHE A 30 -6.37 5.76 12.46
C PHE A 30 -5.02 6.16 11.86
N TYR A 31 -4.99 6.77 10.67
CA TYR A 31 -3.75 7.25 10.07
C TYR A 31 -3.06 8.30 10.95
N GLU A 32 -3.84 9.19 11.59
CA GLU A 32 -3.32 10.17 12.54
C GLU A 32 -2.71 9.50 13.78
N SER A 33 -3.36 8.45 14.32
CA SER A 33 -2.84 7.67 15.47
C SER A 33 -1.54 6.92 15.13
N LYS A 34 -1.34 6.62 13.85
CA LYS A 34 -0.11 6.01 13.32
C LYS A 34 0.94 7.04 12.91
N GLY A 35 0.69 8.33 13.14
CA GLY A 35 1.62 9.42 12.80
C GLY A 35 1.73 9.72 11.30
N LEU A 36 0.88 9.14 10.46
CA LEU A 36 0.95 9.27 9.00
C LEU A 36 0.37 10.58 8.48
N ILE A 37 -0.55 11.17 9.24
CA ILE A 37 -1.14 12.48 8.96
C ILE A 37 -1.26 13.26 10.27
N LYS A 38 -1.36 14.58 10.18
CA LYS A 38 -1.53 15.47 11.34
C LYS A 38 -2.77 16.34 11.18
N SER A 39 -3.47 16.59 12.29
CA SER A 39 -4.52 17.61 12.37
C SER A 39 -4.11 18.74 13.32
N THR A 40 -4.72 19.90 13.13
CA THR A 40 -4.77 20.98 14.12
C THR A 40 -6.15 21.01 14.75
N ARG A 41 -6.27 21.61 15.94
CA ARG A 41 -7.56 21.81 16.61
C ARG A 41 -8.01 23.25 16.41
N ASN A 42 -9.29 23.46 16.12
CA ASN A 42 -9.88 24.79 16.15
C ASN A 42 -10.29 25.20 17.58
N ALA A 43 -10.82 26.41 17.76
CA ALA A 43 -11.30 26.91 19.05
C ALA A 43 -12.35 26.03 19.73
N GLY A 44 -13.12 25.26 18.96
CA GLY A 44 -14.11 24.28 19.46
C GLY A 44 -13.53 22.88 19.68
N ASN A 45 -12.21 22.72 19.76
CA ASN A 45 -11.50 21.45 19.90
C ASN A 45 -11.80 20.41 18.79
N GLN A 46 -12.29 20.84 17.64
CA GLN A 46 -12.54 19.97 16.48
C GLN A 46 -11.29 19.89 15.60
N ARG A 47 -10.98 18.69 15.11
CA ARG A 47 -9.89 18.45 14.17
C ARG A 47 -10.09 19.24 12.87
N ARG A 48 -8.99 19.75 12.34
CA ARG A 48 -8.87 20.41 11.04
C ARG A 48 -7.60 19.92 10.37
N TYR A 49 -7.67 19.64 9.08
CA TYR A 49 -6.54 19.15 8.30
C TYR A 49 -6.12 20.19 7.26
N SER A 50 -4.83 20.33 7.01
CA SER A 50 -4.37 21.10 5.85
C SER A 50 -4.83 20.41 4.55
N ARG A 51 -4.92 21.16 3.44
CA ARG A 51 -5.26 20.54 2.14
C ARG A 51 -4.28 19.44 1.71
N GLU A 52 -3.02 19.54 2.13
CA GLU A 52 -1.96 18.58 1.80
C GLU A 52 -2.29 17.17 2.27
N VAL A 53 -3.09 17.03 3.34
CA VAL A 53 -3.55 15.74 3.85
C VAL A 53 -4.15 14.85 2.76
N LEU A 54 -4.80 15.44 1.75
CA LEU A 54 -5.43 14.68 0.67
C LEU A 54 -4.39 13.95 -0.16
N ARG A 55 -3.22 14.55 -0.37
CA ARG A 55 -2.11 13.92 -1.07
C ARG A 55 -1.54 12.77 -0.25
N TYR A 56 -1.32 12.98 1.06
CA TYR A 56 -0.88 11.91 1.96
C TYR A 56 -1.86 10.74 1.99
N VAL A 57 -3.17 11.00 2.14
CA VAL A 57 -4.18 9.94 2.12
C VAL A 57 -4.21 9.20 0.78
N ALA A 58 -4.06 9.91 -0.35
CA ALA A 58 -3.98 9.26 -1.65
C ALA A 58 -2.77 8.32 -1.74
N ILE A 59 -1.60 8.76 -1.26
CA ILE A 59 -0.38 7.95 -1.21
C ILE A 59 -0.57 6.71 -0.35
N ILE A 60 -1.12 6.87 0.86
CA ILE A 60 -1.41 5.78 1.78
C ILE A 60 -2.35 4.75 1.11
N LYS A 61 -3.40 5.19 0.42
CA LYS A 61 -4.31 4.29 -0.31
C LYS A 61 -3.64 3.53 -1.43
N ILE A 62 -2.76 4.18 -2.19
CA ILE A 62 -2.01 3.54 -3.27
C ILE A 62 -1.11 2.46 -2.67
N ALA A 63 -0.36 2.79 -1.62
CA ALA A 63 0.53 1.85 -0.96
C ALA A 63 -0.24 0.64 -0.39
N GLN A 64 -1.37 0.88 0.29
CA GLN A 64 -2.22 -0.20 0.79
C GLN A 64 -2.78 -1.09 -0.31
N ARG A 65 -3.12 -0.53 -1.49
CA ARG A 65 -3.58 -1.31 -2.66
C ARG A 65 -2.49 -2.17 -3.27
N ILE A 66 -1.25 -1.69 -3.27
CA ILE A 66 -0.07 -2.49 -3.66
C ILE A 66 0.19 -3.58 -2.60
N GLY A 67 -0.33 -3.38 -1.38
CA GLY A 67 -0.19 -4.25 -0.21
C GLY A 67 1.10 -3.98 0.56
N ILE A 68 1.56 -2.73 0.54
CA ILE A 68 2.69 -2.26 1.32
C ILE A 68 2.23 -2.00 2.77
N PRO A 69 2.97 -2.47 3.79
CA PRO A 69 2.64 -2.23 5.18
C PRO A 69 2.61 -0.73 5.52
N LEU A 70 1.66 -0.32 6.37
CA LEU A 70 1.58 1.07 6.81
C LEU A 70 2.82 1.57 7.56
N ALA A 71 3.58 0.66 8.20
CA ALA A 71 4.85 1.00 8.83
C ALA A 71 5.87 1.50 7.79
N THR A 72 6.03 0.76 6.69
CA THR A 72 6.89 1.14 5.55
C THR A 72 6.43 2.45 4.91
N VAL A 73 5.11 2.66 4.81
CA VAL A 73 4.56 3.95 4.37
C VAL A 73 4.93 5.06 5.36
N GLY A 74 4.89 4.78 6.66
CA GLY A 74 5.30 5.71 7.70
C GLY A 74 6.79 6.06 7.63
N GLU A 75 7.68 5.10 7.41
CA GLU A 75 9.11 5.34 7.20
C GLU A 75 9.37 6.21 5.97
N ALA A 76 8.68 5.89 4.86
CA ALA A 76 8.71 6.65 3.62
C ALA A 76 8.24 8.11 3.78
N LEU A 77 7.22 8.33 4.61
CA LEU A 77 6.65 9.65 4.88
C LEU A 77 7.38 10.38 6.03
N GLY A 78 7.99 9.65 6.95
CA GLY A 78 8.59 10.12 8.20
C GLY A 78 9.91 10.86 8.04
N VAL A 79 10.49 10.83 6.84
CA VAL A 79 11.67 11.64 6.46
C VAL A 79 11.31 13.13 6.31
N LEU A 80 10.04 13.52 6.44
CA LEU A 80 9.61 14.91 6.25
C LEU A 80 9.36 15.59 7.60
N PRO A 81 10.17 16.61 7.95
CA PRO A 81 9.87 17.47 9.08
C PRO A 81 8.52 18.19 8.89
N ASP A 82 7.96 18.68 9.99
CA ASP A 82 6.68 19.40 10.00
C ASP A 82 6.60 20.46 8.90
N GLY A 83 5.65 20.29 7.98
CA GLY A 83 5.40 21.21 6.87
C GLY A 83 6.20 20.96 5.60
N HIS A 84 6.99 19.89 5.51
CA HIS A 84 7.64 19.52 4.25
C HIS A 84 6.77 18.60 3.40
N THR A 85 6.51 19.06 2.17
CA THR A 85 5.93 18.24 1.11
C THR A 85 6.93 17.22 0.61
N LEU A 86 6.47 15.98 0.39
CA LEU A 86 7.21 14.95 -0.35
C LEU A 86 7.81 15.55 -1.63
N SER A 87 9.13 15.69 -1.66
CA SER A 87 9.84 16.19 -2.83
C SER A 87 9.60 15.25 -4.02
N ALA A 88 9.66 15.78 -5.24
CA ALA A 88 9.51 14.97 -6.44
C ALA A 88 10.55 13.83 -6.50
N LYS A 89 11.76 14.08 -5.98
CA LYS A 89 12.84 13.08 -5.90
C LYS A 89 12.50 11.95 -4.93
N ALA A 90 12.12 12.28 -3.70
CA ALA A 90 11.73 11.29 -2.70
C ALA A 90 10.52 10.45 -3.17
N TRP A 91 9.55 11.08 -3.83
CA TRP A 91 8.44 10.37 -4.45
C TRP A 91 8.89 9.40 -5.55
N LYS A 92 9.83 9.80 -6.40
CA LYS A 92 10.36 8.95 -7.47
C LYS A 92 11.08 7.72 -6.91
N GLU A 93 11.88 7.89 -5.87
CA GLU A 93 12.59 6.79 -5.20
C GLU A 93 11.60 5.79 -4.58
N LEU A 94 10.62 6.29 -3.81
CA LEU A 94 9.58 5.46 -3.19
C LEU A 94 8.71 4.73 -4.23
N SER A 95 8.25 5.44 -5.24
CA SER A 95 7.43 4.83 -6.29
C SER A 95 8.18 3.79 -7.11
N SER A 96 9.51 3.90 -7.26
CA SER A 96 10.33 2.85 -7.88
C SER A 96 10.36 1.58 -7.04
N GLN A 97 10.60 1.70 -5.73
CA GLN A 97 10.60 0.56 -4.81
C GLN A 97 9.22 -0.14 -4.78
N TRP A 98 8.15 0.65 -4.77
CA TRP A 98 6.79 0.13 -4.77
C TRP A 98 6.43 -0.55 -6.08
N ARG A 99 6.97 -0.04 -7.20
CA ARG A 99 6.82 -0.68 -8.51
C ARG A 99 7.52 -2.03 -8.55
N GLU A 100 8.74 -2.13 -8.04
CA GLU A 100 9.48 -3.41 -7.99
C GLU A 100 8.75 -4.45 -7.12
N GLU A 101 8.22 -4.03 -5.98
CA GLU A 101 7.40 -4.89 -5.11
C GLU A 101 6.12 -5.34 -5.81
N LEU A 102 5.45 -4.43 -6.52
CA LEU A 102 4.26 -4.75 -7.30
C LEU A 102 4.58 -5.74 -8.43
N ASP A 103 5.69 -5.52 -9.16
CA ASP A 103 6.13 -6.40 -10.25
C ASP A 103 6.47 -7.80 -9.72
N ARG A 104 7.13 -7.91 -8.56
CA ARG A 104 7.36 -9.20 -7.89
C ARG A 104 6.05 -9.91 -7.57
N ARG A 105 5.07 -9.21 -6.98
CA ARG A 105 3.74 -9.79 -6.69
C ARG A 105 2.99 -10.21 -7.95
N ILE A 106 3.06 -9.41 -9.01
CA ILE A 106 2.43 -9.75 -10.29
C ILE A 106 3.04 -11.03 -10.85
N LYS A 107 4.37 -11.19 -10.80
CA LYS A 107 5.03 -12.43 -11.23
C LYS A 107 4.56 -13.63 -10.43
N THR A 108 4.59 -13.55 -9.10
CA THR A 108 4.11 -14.64 -8.23
C THR A 108 2.64 -14.97 -8.48
N MET A 109 1.78 -13.97 -8.60
CA MET A 109 0.35 -14.18 -8.88
C MET A 109 0.09 -14.74 -10.28
N THR A 110 0.92 -14.38 -11.25
CA THR A 110 0.86 -14.92 -12.62
C THR A 110 1.30 -16.37 -12.63
N ALA A 111 2.42 -16.71 -11.98
CA ALA A 111 2.88 -18.08 -11.82
C ALA A 111 1.82 -18.92 -11.09
N LEU A 112 1.27 -18.43 -9.98
CA LEU A 112 0.19 -19.09 -9.25
C LEU A 112 -1.06 -19.31 -10.10
N ARG A 113 -1.46 -18.33 -10.92
CA ARG A 113 -2.60 -18.45 -11.85
C ARG A 113 -2.33 -19.51 -12.92
N ASP A 114 -1.13 -19.50 -13.49
CA ASP A 114 -0.77 -20.40 -14.59
C ASP A 114 -0.56 -21.84 -14.08
N GLU A 115 -0.15 -22.00 -12.82
CA GLU A 115 -0.02 -23.28 -12.13
C GLU A 115 -1.30 -23.72 -11.39
N LEU A 116 -2.33 -22.87 -11.35
CA LEU A 116 -3.56 -23.12 -10.60
C LEU A 116 -4.29 -24.38 -11.09
N ASP A 117 -4.21 -24.63 -12.40
CA ASP A 117 -4.74 -25.83 -13.06
C ASP A 117 -3.77 -27.04 -12.97
N GLY A 118 -2.50 -26.82 -12.61
CA GLY A 118 -1.41 -27.80 -12.73
C GLY A 118 -0.91 -28.42 -11.41
N CYS A 119 -1.59 -28.17 -10.28
CA CYS A 119 -1.19 -28.44 -8.89
C CYS A 119 -0.49 -27.24 -8.22
N ILE A 120 -1.24 -26.53 -7.38
CA ILE A 120 -0.71 -25.61 -6.38
C ILE A 120 0.14 -26.44 -5.40
N GLY A 121 1.47 -26.36 -5.51
CA GLY A 121 2.45 -26.75 -4.50
C GLY A 121 2.15 -28.04 -3.72
N CYS A 122 2.29 -29.21 -4.37
CA CYS A 122 2.25 -30.58 -3.82
C CYS A 122 1.75 -30.74 -2.36
N GLY A 123 0.44 -30.64 -2.14
CA GLY A 123 -0.23 -31.03 -0.90
C GLY A 123 -1.13 -32.26 -1.08
N CYS A 124 -0.68 -33.28 -1.82
CA CYS A 124 -1.34 -34.59 -2.01
C CYS A 124 -2.87 -34.63 -2.33
N LEU A 125 -3.42 -33.94 -3.34
CA LEU A 125 -4.85 -34.13 -3.71
C LEU A 125 -5.17 -34.16 -5.23
N SER A 126 -4.26 -34.69 -6.06
CA SER A 126 -4.61 -35.28 -7.37
C SER A 126 -3.92 -36.64 -7.50
N ARG A 127 -4.73 -37.72 -7.42
CA ARG A 127 -4.27 -39.11 -7.26
C ARG A 127 -3.72 -39.75 -8.55
N ARG A 128 -3.57 -38.99 -9.65
CA ARG A 128 -3.06 -39.51 -10.93
C ARG A 128 -1.73 -38.89 -11.39
N ASP A 129 -1.39 -37.66 -11.01
CA ASP A 129 -0.26 -36.93 -11.64
C ASP A 129 0.91 -36.52 -10.69
N CYS A 130 0.83 -36.88 -9.41
CA CYS A 130 1.82 -36.50 -8.39
C CYS A 130 3.27 -37.04 -8.54
N PRO A 131 3.57 -38.17 -9.22
CA PRO A 131 4.96 -38.67 -9.30
C PRO A 131 5.93 -37.85 -10.17
N LEU A 132 5.46 -36.88 -10.98
CA LEU A 132 6.30 -36.26 -12.01
C LEU A 132 6.97 -34.92 -11.61
N ARG A 133 6.45 -34.20 -10.61
CA ARG A 133 6.89 -32.80 -10.34
C ARG A 133 7.99 -32.61 -9.28
N ASN A 134 8.00 -33.41 -8.20
CA ASN A 134 9.06 -33.39 -7.18
C ASN A 134 9.26 -34.82 -6.62
N PRO A 135 9.80 -35.75 -7.42
CA PRO A 135 10.00 -37.13 -6.98
C PRO A 135 10.97 -37.16 -5.80
N ASN A 136 10.57 -37.84 -4.73
CA ASN A 136 11.34 -37.99 -3.48
C ASN A 136 11.65 -36.69 -2.74
N ASP A 137 10.83 -35.64 -2.92
CA ASP A 137 10.97 -34.36 -2.22
C ASP A 137 12.35 -33.69 -2.33
N LYS A 138 13.03 -33.84 -3.47
CA LYS A 138 14.37 -33.26 -3.71
C LYS A 138 14.43 -31.75 -3.52
N LEU A 139 13.33 -31.04 -3.76
CA LEU A 139 13.30 -29.58 -3.57
C LEU A 139 13.37 -29.17 -2.09
N GLY A 140 13.01 -30.06 -1.15
CA GLY A 140 13.17 -29.82 0.29
C GLY A 140 14.63 -29.69 0.72
N GLU A 141 15.57 -30.30 -0.01
CA GLU A 141 17.02 -30.14 0.21
C GLU A 141 17.52 -28.73 -0.10
N GLN A 142 16.76 -27.94 -0.87
CA GLN A 142 17.11 -26.59 -1.31
C GLN A 142 16.55 -25.50 -0.38
N GLY A 143 15.82 -25.88 0.68
CA GLY A 143 15.30 -24.97 1.68
C GLY A 143 13.80 -25.09 1.91
N THR A 144 13.30 -24.30 2.85
CA THR A 144 11.87 -24.27 3.21
C THR A 144 11.05 -23.47 2.19
N GLY A 145 9.79 -23.82 2.00
CA GLY A 145 8.83 -23.02 1.24
C GLY A 145 8.49 -23.57 -0.15
N ALA A 146 7.75 -22.77 -0.93
CA ALA A 146 7.27 -23.18 -2.25
C ALA A 146 8.34 -22.92 -3.31
N ARG A 147 9.37 -23.78 -3.34
CA ARG A 147 10.61 -23.61 -4.14
C ARG A 147 10.43 -23.39 -5.65
N LEU A 148 9.28 -23.75 -6.21
CA LEU A 148 8.95 -23.53 -7.63
C LEU A 148 8.26 -22.19 -7.92
N LEU A 149 7.82 -21.48 -6.87
CA LEU A 149 7.09 -20.21 -6.94
C LEU A 149 7.89 -19.03 -6.39
N GLU A 150 8.90 -19.31 -5.58
CA GLU A 150 9.81 -18.33 -4.98
C GLU A 150 11.07 -18.25 -5.86
N ASP A 151 11.11 -17.28 -6.78
CA ASP A 151 12.38 -16.86 -7.41
C ASP A 151 13.21 -16.11 -6.34
N GLU A 152 14.51 -16.42 -6.25
CA GLU A 152 15.50 -15.75 -5.38
C GLU A 152 15.42 -14.22 -5.41
#